data_AF-A0A5C8BN18-F1
#
_entry.id   AF-A0A5C8BN18-F1
#
_cell.length_a   1.000
_cell.length_b   1.000
_cell.length_c   1.000
_cell.angle_alpha   90.00
_cell.angle_beta   90.00
_cell.angle_gamma   90.00
#
_symmetry.space_group_name_H-M   'P 1'
#
loop_
_entity.id
_entity.type
_entity.pdbx_description
1 polymer ?
#
loop_
_entity_poly.entity_id
_entity_poly.type
_entity_poly.pdbx_seq_one_letter_code
_entity_poly.pdbx_strand_id
1 'polypeptide(L)'
;MHCPFCNAADSKVIDSRLAAEGCQIRRRRECTSCGERFTTFESYEVVMPRVIKSNGRNDPFDEAKLRRSLMHALQKRPVTQEQIETVLSDIQAQIRRLGERDVKSRTIGEIVMQALYSLDRVAYVRFASVYQ
;
A
#
# COMPACT_ATOMS: atom_id res chain seq x y z
N MET A 1 10.57 -20.84 -12.13
CA MET A 1 10.67 -21.26 -10.72
C MET A 1 11.37 -22.61 -10.71
N HIS A 2 12.45 -22.74 -9.93
CA HIS A 2 13.21 -23.98 -9.83
C HIS A 2 12.40 -25.09 -9.15
N CYS A 3 12.61 -26.34 -9.56
CA CYS A 3 12.04 -27.52 -8.92
C CYS A 3 12.63 -27.69 -7.51
N PRO A 4 11.80 -27.81 -6.46
CA PRO A 4 12.30 -27.95 -5.09
C PRO A 4 12.99 -29.30 -4.82
N PHE A 5 12.84 -30.29 -5.71
CA PHE A 5 13.37 -31.64 -5.52
C PHE A 5 14.69 -31.88 -6.25
N CYS A 6 14.85 -31.34 -7.47
CA CYS A 6 16.04 -31.56 -8.31
C CYS A 6 16.70 -30.27 -8.80
N ASN A 7 16.19 -29.11 -8.38
CA ASN A 7 16.70 -27.77 -8.72
C ASN A 7 16.74 -27.43 -10.22
N ALA A 8 16.09 -28.20 -11.09
CA ALA A 8 15.93 -27.87 -12.50
C ALA A 8 15.14 -26.57 -12.69
N ALA A 9 15.53 -25.74 -13.66
CA ALA A 9 14.89 -24.44 -13.94
C ALA A 9 13.49 -24.59 -14.56
N ASP A 10 13.26 -25.68 -15.29
CA ASP A 10 12.06 -25.89 -16.07
C ASP A 10 10.98 -26.68 -15.31
N SER A 11 9.77 -26.15 -15.36
CA SER A 11 8.57 -26.80 -14.84
C SER A 11 7.34 -26.33 -15.60
N LYS A 12 6.43 -27.25 -15.89
CA LYS A 12 5.17 -27.00 -16.59
C LYS A 12 4.06 -26.71 -15.59
N VAL A 13 3.22 -25.71 -15.88
CA VAL A 13 1.97 -25.45 -15.12
C VAL A 13 0.89 -26.42 -15.62
N ILE A 14 0.27 -27.17 -14.71
CA ILE A 14 -0.79 -28.16 -15.04
C ILE A 14 -2.17 -27.63 -14.66
N ASP A 15 -2.28 -26.92 -13.53
CA ASP A 15 -3.54 -26.39 -13.02
C ASP A 15 -3.28 -25.02 -12.38
N SER A 16 -4.16 -24.06 -12.66
CA SER A 16 -4.08 -22.69 -12.15
C SER A 16 -5.46 -22.25 -11.69
N ARG A 17 -5.58 -21.88 -10.42
CA ARG A 17 -6.85 -21.46 -9.81
C ARG A 17 -6.65 -20.27 -8.90
N LEU A 18 -7.71 -19.47 -8.74
CA LEU A 18 -7.77 -18.45 -7.69
C LEU A 18 -7.82 -19.12 -6.32
N ALA A 19 -7.16 -18.51 -5.35
CA ALA A 19 -7.12 -18.88 -3.94
C ALA A 19 -7.23 -17.60 -3.09
N ALA A 20 -7.41 -17.77 -1.77
CA ALA A 20 -7.51 -16.65 -0.81
C ALA A 20 -8.50 -15.57 -1.26
N GLU A 21 -9.74 -15.96 -1.57
CA GLU A 21 -10.80 -15.06 -2.04
C GLU A 21 -10.41 -14.22 -3.27
N GLY A 22 -9.55 -14.76 -4.13
CA GLY A 22 -9.08 -14.08 -5.34
C GLY A 22 -7.81 -13.25 -5.15
N CYS A 23 -7.26 -13.18 -3.93
CA CYS A 23 -6.03 -12.45 -3.66
C CYS A 23 -4.76 -13.21 -4.07
N GLN A 24 -4.87 -14.49 -4.41
CA GLN A 24 -3.74 -15.32 -4.79
C GLN A 24 -4.05 -16.22 -5.98
N ILE A 25 -3.02 -16.54 -6.77
CA ILE A 25 -3.07 -17.58 -7.80
C ILE A 25 -2.30 -18.80 -7.30
N ARG A 26 -3.00 -19.90 -7.07
CA ARG A 26 -2.39 -21.20 -6.79
C ARG A 26 -2.12 -21.92 -8.11
N ARG A 27 -0.87 -22.29 -8.35
CA ARG A 27 -0.46 -23.07 -9.53
C ARG A 27 0.13 -24.42 -9.12
N ARG A 28 -0.40 -25.51 -9.68
CA ARG A 28 0.21 -26.84 -9.62
C ARG A 28 1.20 -26.96 -10.78
N ARG A 29 2.45 -27.29 -10.45
CA ARG A 29 3.55 -27.42 -11.40
C ARG A 29 4.09 -28.85 -11.39
N GLU A 30 4.64 -29.28 -12.51
CA GLU A 30 5.35 -30.55 -12.67
C GLU A 30 6.73 -30.27 -13.27
N CYS A 31 7.76 -30.87 -12.69
CA CYS A 31 9.13 -30.74 -13.18
C CYS A 31 9.32 -31.57 -14.45
N THR A 32 9.90 -30.98 -15.49
CA THR A 32 10.19 -31.68 -16.74
C THR A 32 11.38 -32.63 -16.65
N SER A 33 12.23 -32.51 -15.62
CA SER A 33 13.43 -33.34 -15.42
C SER A 33 13.18 -34.56 -14.53
N CYS A 34 12.47 -34.40 -13.40
CA CYS A 34 12.23 -35.50 -12.46
C CYS A 34 10.76 -35.95 -12.36
N GLY A 35 9.83 -35.29 -13.06
CA GLY A 35 8.40 -35.62 -13.01
C GLY A 35 7.67 -35.24 -11.72
N GLU A 36 8.39 -34.75 -10.70
CA GLU A 36 7.81 -34.39 -9.42
C GLU A 36 6.85 -33.19 -9.50
N ARG A 37 5.80 -33.24 -8.68
CA ARG A 37 4.74 -32.23 -8.68
C ARG A 37 4.74 -31.39 -7.41
N PHE A 38 4.71 -30.08 -7.58
CA PHE A 38 4.71 -29.12 -6.47
C PHE A 38 3.72 -27.98 -6.72
N THR A 39 3.41 -27.23 -5.66
CA THR A 39 2.43 -26.14 -5.71
C THR A 39 3.13 -24.83 -5.41
N THR A 40 2.83 -23.79 -6.18
CA THR A 40 3.31 -22.43 -5.96
C THR A 40 2.13 -21.49 -5.77
N PHE A 41 2.30 -20.47 -4.95
CA PHE A 41 1.33 -19.40 -4.76
C PHE A 41 1.94 -18.10 -5.28
N GLU A 42 1.20 -17.39 -6.11
CA GLU A 42 1.52 -16.02 -6.53
C GLU A 42 0.54 -15.08 -5.84
N SER A 43 1.06 -14.03 -5.21
CA SER A 43 0.30 -12.97 -4.56
C SER A 43 0.85 -11.63 -5.05
N TYR A 44 -0.02 -10.63 -5.21
CA TYR A 44 0.43 -9.27 -5.46
C TYR A 44 0.95 -8.67 -4.14
N GLU A 45 2.08 -7.97 -4.19
CA GLU A 45 2.63 -7.25 -3.05
C GLU A 45 2.34 -5.76 -3.23
N VAL A 46 1.53 -5.17 -2.34
CA VAL A 46 1.25 -3.73 -2.34
C VAL A 46 1.99 -3.10 -1.17
N VAL A 47 3.20 -2.62 -1.42
CA VAL A 47 4.03 -1.96 -0.40
C VAL A 47 3.76 -0.46 -0.41
N MET A 48 3.87 0.18 0.75
CA MET A 48 3.86 1.64 0.81
C MET A 48 5.13 2.20 0.14
N PRO A 49 5.02 3.28 -0.65
CA PRO A 49 6.18 3.94 -1.24
C PRO A 49 7.05 4.53 -0.14
N ARG A 50 8.33 4.75 -0.44
CA ARG A 50 9.14 5.64 0.40
C ARG A 50 8.78 7.10 0.11
N VAL A 51 9.11 7.99 1.03
CA VAL A 51 8.72 9.40 0.99
C VAL A 51 9.93 10.30 0.81
N ILE A 52 10.00 10.97 -0.34
CA ILE A 52 11.00 12.01 -0.62
C ILE A 52 10.59 13.31 0.09
N LYS A 53 11.33 13.70 1.11
CA LYS A 53 11.13 14.94 1.87
C LYS A 53 11.56 16.17 1.06
N SER A 54 11.17 17.36 1.51
CA SER A 54 11.52 18.63 0.88
C SER A 54 13.03 18.88 0.79
N ASN A 55 13.81 18.33 1.72
CA ASN A 55 15.27 18.37 1.71
C ASN A 55 15.92 17.27 0.85
N GLY A 56 15.14 16.52 0.07
CA GLY A 56 15.60 15.44 -0.79
C GLY A 56 15.87 14.11 -0.08
N ARG A 57 15.73 14.03 1.25
CA ARG A 57 15.90 12.75 1.98
C ARG A 57 14.79 11.77 1.62
N ASN A 58 15.15 10.50 1.52
CA ASN A 58 14.22 9.41 1.23
C ASN A 58 14.00 8.57 2.50
N ASP A 59 12.84 8.76 3.14
CA ASP A 59 12.48 8.06 4.38
C ASP A 59 11.39 7.02 4.12
N PRO A 60 11.33 5.92 4.88
CA PRO A 60 10.16 5.03 4.84
C PRO A 60 8.86 5.79 5.11
N PHE A 61 7.75 5.31 4.54
CA PHE A 61 6.44 5.82 4.91
C PHE A 61 6.16 5.55 6.39
N ASP A 62 5.79 6.59 7.13
CA ASP A 62 5.47 6.53 8.56
C ASP A 62 3.98 6.80 8.75
N GLU A 63 3.22 5.73 8.94
CA GLU A 63 1.79 5.77 9.22
C GLU A 63 1.46 6.52 10.51
N ALA A 64 2.26 6.34 11.56
CA ALA A 64 2.05 7.03 12.84
C ALA A 64 2.23 8.54 12.68
N LYS A 65 3.17 8.98 11.82
CA LYS A 65 3.33 10.40 11.46
C LYS A 65 2.13 10.94 10.71
N LEU A 66 1.61 10.21 9.72
CA LEU A 66 0.39 10.60 9.01
C LEU A 66 -0.79 10.76 9.98
N ARG A 67 -1.00 9.77 10.86
CA ARG A 67 -2.05 9.79 11.88
C ARG A 67 -1.94 10.99 12.80
N ARG A 68 -0.74 11.25 13.36
CA ARG A 68 -0.48 12.41 14.23
C ARG A 68 -0.81 13.72 13.50
N SER A 69 -0.42 13.84 12.24
CA SER A 69 -0.68 15.03 11.43
C SER A 69 -2.18 15.26 11.19
N LEU A 70 -2.93 14.20 10.90
CA LEU A 70 -4.39 14.25 10.76
C LEU A 70 -5.07 14.65 12.07
N MET A 71 -4.70 14.00 13.18
CA MET A 71 -5.26 14.29 14.50
C MET A 71 -5.02 15.75 14.93
N HIS A 72 -3.84 16.29 14.62
CA HIS A 72 -3.52 17.68 14.92
C HIS A 72 -4.44 18.64 14.13
N ALA A 73 -4.67 18.39 12.84
CA ALA A 73 -5.59 19.20 12.04
C ALA A 73 -7.05 19.11 12.54
N LEU A 74 -7.46 17.91 12.97
CA LEU A 74 -8.82 17.59 13.43
C LEU A 74 -9.08 17.90 14.91
N GLN A 75 -8.12 18.53 15.61
CA GLN A 75 -8.27 18.82 17.02
C GLN A 75 -9.49 19.72 17.31
N LYS A 76 -10.32 19.30 18.28
CA LYS A 76 -11.59 19.96 18.66
C LYS A 76 -12.59 20.09 17.50
N ARG A 77 -12.54 19.19 16.51
CA ARG A 77 -13.54 19.09 15.44
C ARG A 77 -14.58 18.03 15.79
N PRO A 78 -15.83 18.18 15.31
CA PRO A 78 -16.88 17.18 15.52
C PRO A 78 -16.71 15.99 14.56
N VAL A 79 -15.58 15.29 14.67
CA VAL A 79 -15.23 14.13 13.81
C VAL A 79 -15.00 12.93 14.71
N THR A 80 -15.66 11.82 14.39
CA THR A 80 -15.57 10.59 15.19
C THR A 80 -14.27 9.85 14.91
N GLN A 81 -13.86 8.98 15.83
CA GLN A 81 -12.67 8.17 15.63
C GLN A 81 -12.81 7.22 14.43
N GLU A 82 -14.00 6.67 14.19
CA GLU A 82 -14.29 5.82 13.02
C GLU A 82 -14.13 6.56 11.69
N GLN A 83 -14.54 7.82 11.63
CA GLN A 83 -14.33 8.66 10.44
C GLN A 83 -12.84 8.90 10.19
N ILE A 84 -12.05 9.08 11.25
CA ILE A 84 -10.60 9.25 11.15
C ILE A 84 -9.93 7.97 10.61
N GLU A 85 -10.30 6.80 11.13
CA GLU A 85 -9.75 5.52 10.64
C GLU A 85 -10.10 5.28 9.17
N THR A 86 -11.36 5.55 8.79
CA THR A 86 -11.81 5.45 7.39
C THR A 86 -10.98 6.34 6.48
N VAL A 87 -10.82 7.61 6.83
CA VAL A 87 -10.05 8.57 6.04
C VAL A 87 -8.57 8.20 5.97
N LEU A 88 -7.99 7.70 7.07
CA LEU A 88 -6.61 7.24 7.10
C LEU A 88 -6.40 6.03 6.18
N SER A 89 -7.32 5.06 6.20
CA SER A 89 -7.32 3.90 5.30
C SER A 89 -7.43 4.33 3.83
N ASP A 90 -8.34 5.27 3.52
CA ASP A 90 -8.53 5.79 2.16
C ASP A 90 -7.29 6.50 1.65
N ILE A 91 -6.64 7.32 2.48
CA ILE A 91 -5.38 7.99 2.14
C ILE A 91 -4.29 6.96 1.84
N GLN A 92 -4.14 5.93 2.68
CA GLN A 92 -3.15 4.88 2.43
C GLN A 92 -3.44 4.11 1.14
N ALA A 93 -4.70 3.80 0.88
CA ALA A 93 -5.12 3.14 -0.36
C ALA A 93 -4.81 4.00 -1.58
N GLN A 94 -5.06 5.31 -1.53
CA GLN A 94 -4.70 6.24 -2.61
C GLN A 94 -3.18 6.30 -2.83
N ILE A 95 -2.40 6.36 -1.75
CA ILE A 95 -0.93 6.35 -1.84
C ILE A 95 -0.43 5.05 -2.49
N ARG A 96 -0.97 3.90 -2.09
CA ARG A 96 -0.64 2.60 -2.70
C ARG A 96 -1.01 2.53 -4.18
N ARG A 97 -2.15 3.11 -4.56
CA ARG A 97 -2.63 3.15 -5.96
C ARG A 97 -1.74 3.97 -6.87
N LEU A 98 -0.86 4.85 -6.35
CA LEU A 98 0.14 5.53 -7.17
C LEU A 98 1.09 4.54 -7.84
N GLY A 99 1.36 3.38 -7.24
CA GLY A 99 2.23 2.35 -7.80
C GLY A 99 3.73 2.73 -7.89
N GLU A 100 4.08 3.92 -7.41
CA GLU A 100 5.44 4.45 -7.39
C GLU A 100 6.25 3.84 -6.24
N ARG A 101 7.56 3.65 -6.42
CA ARG A 101 8.45 3.22 -5.33
C ARG A 101 8.78 4.36 -4.37
N ASP A 102 8.88 5.57 -4.89
CA ASP A 102 9.21 6.78 -4.15
C ASP A 102 8.20 7.88 -4.48
N VAL A 103 7.58 8.48 -3.45
CA VAL A 103 6.58 9.53 -3.61
C VAL A 103 7.05 10.79 -2.90
N LYS A 104 6.92 11.94 -3.55
CA LYS A 104 7.23 13.22 -2.91
C LYS A 104 6.28 13.45 -1.74
N SER A 105 6.84 13.90 -0.62
CA SER A 105 6.07 14.38 0.53
C SER A 105 4.96 15.32 0.08
N ARG A 106 5.25 16.21 -0.89
CA ARG A 106 4.31 17.16 -1.51
C ARG A 106 2.99 16.51 -2.00
N THR A 107 3.11 15.40 -2.71
CA THR A 107 1.99 14.63 -3.25
C THR A 107 1.16 13.98 -2.13
N ILE A 108 1.81 13.49 -1.07
CA ILE A 108 1.09 12.90 0.07
C ILE A 108 0.24 13.96 0.77
N GLY A 109 0.77 15.15 1.01
CA GLY A 109 -0.05 16.20 1.64
C GLY A 109 -1.16 16.74 0.75
N GLU A 110 -1.03 16.71 -0.59
CA GLU A 110 -2.15 16.99 -1.50
C GLU A 110 -3.29 15.98 -1.33
N ILE A 111 -2.96 14.69 -1.27
CA ILE A 111 -3.93 13.62 -0.98
C ILE A 111 -4.61 13.86 0.38
N VAL A 112 -3.83 14.18 1.41
CA VAL A 112 -4.36 14.47 2.75
C VAL A 112 -5.27 15.69 2.74
N MET A 113 -4.88 16.76 2.05
CA MET A 113 -5.68 17.97 1.91
C MET A 113 -7.02 17.68 1.23
N GLN A 114 -7.04 16.88 0.16
CA GLN A 114 -8.28 16.50 -0.53
C GLN A 114 -9.22 15.68 0.37
N ALA A 115 -8.65 14.75 1.15
CA ALA A 115 -9.41 13.98 2.13
C ALA A 115 -10.00 14.86 3.25
N LEU A 116 -9.19 15.77 3.79
CA LEU A 116 -9.64 16.74 4.81
C LEU A 116 -10.67 17.73 4.26
N TYR A 117 -10.56 18.15 3.00
CA TYR A 117 -11.53 19.05 2.39
C TYR A 117 -12.93 18.44 2.35
N SER A 118 -13.01 17.14 2.08
CA SER A 118 -14.27 16.38 2.10
C SER A 118 -14.79 16.13 3.52
N LEU A 119 -13.88 15.96 4.50
CA LEU A 119 -14.23 15.64 5.87
C LEU A 119 -14.60 16.87 6.72
N ASP A 120 -13.74 17.90 6.73
CA ASP A 120 -13.90 19.11 7.53
C ASP A 120 -13.08 20.28 6.96
N ARG A 121 -13.78 21.33 6.50
CA ARG A 121 -13.15 22.50 5.88
C ARG A 121 -12.19 23.26 6.80
N VAL A 122 -12.41 23.25 8.11
CA VAL A 122 -11.52 23.95 9.07
C VAL A 122 -10.23 23.17 9.25
N ALA A 123 -10.32 21.84 9.36
CA ALA A 123 -9.15 20.96 9.40
C ALA A 123 -8.32 21.07 8.12
N TYR A 124 -8.97 21.18 6.95
CA TYR A 124 -8.28 21.47 5.68
C TYR A 124 -7.45 22.76 5.76
N VAL A 125 -8.04 23.89 6.18
CA VAL A 125 -7.33 25.18 6.28
C VAL A 125 -6.15 25.08 7.26
N ARG A 126 -6.34 24.43 8.41
CA ARG A 126 -5.27 24.22 9.40
C ARG A 126 -4.13 23.39 8.82
N PHE A 127 -4.45 22.30 8.13
CA PHE A 127 -3.44 21.46 7.51
C PHE A 127 -2.68 22.21 6.41
N ALA A 128 -3.40 22.94 5.55
CA ALA A 128 -2.80 23.76 4.49
C ALA A 128 -1.81 24.81 5.06
N SER A 129 -2.13 25.43 6.20
CA SER A 129 -1.26 26.43 6.83
C SER A 129 0.09 25.90 7.32
N VAL A 130 0.20 24.61 7.61
CA VAL A 130 1.47 23.96 8.04
C VAL A 130 2.26 23.45 6.83
N TYR A 131 1.59 23.29 5.68
CA TYR A 131 2.09 22.59 4.52
C TYR A 131 2.49 23.50 3.36
N GLN A 132 1.91 24.70 3.28
CA GLN A 132 2.37 25.80 2.41
C GLN A 132 3.66 26.41 2.94
#